data_AF-A0A3D2XZR2-F1
#
_entry.id   AF-A0A3D2XZR2-F1
#
_cell.length_a   1.000
_cell.length_b   1.000
_cell.length_c   1.000
_cell.angle_alpha   90.00
_cell.angle_beta   90.00
_cell.angle_gamma   90.00
#
_symmetry.space_group_name_H-M   'P 1'
#
loop_
_entity.id
_entity.type
_entity.pdbx_description
1 polymer ?
#
loop_
_entity_poly.entity_id
_entity_poly.type
_entity_poly.pdbx_seq_one_letter_code
_entity_poly.pdbx_strand_id
1 'polypeptide(L)' 'MNLVAVDYQADNAAELFAKSLHETGFGVLKNHPIQKQLVEDIYTAWQAFFDSEDKFDYTYNK' A
#
# COMPACT_ATOMS: atom_id res chain seq x y z
N MET A 1 15.96 -7.15 -13.13
CA MET A 1 15.93 -7.30 -11.66
C MET A 1 14.50 -7.65 -11.30
N ASN A 2 14.26 -8.80 -10.68
CA ASN A 2 12.91 -9.31 -10.44
C ASN A 2 12.62 -9.24 -8.94
N LEU A 3 11.57 -8.50 -8.56
CA LEU A 3 11.07 -8.48 -7.18
C LEU A 3 10.21 -9.72 -6.96
N VAL A 4 10.46 -10.44 -5.87
CA VAL A 4 9.67 -11.62 -5.49
C VAL A 4 8.54 -11.15 -4.58
N ALA A 5 7.30 -11.43 -4.98
CA ALA A 5 6.14 -11.19 -4.13
C ALA A 5 6.06 -12.28 -3.05
N VAL A 6 6.37 -11.90 -1.81
CA VAL A 6 6.31 -12.77 -0.63
C VAL A 6 4.86 -12.92 -0.20
N ASP A 7 4.42 -14.17 0.00
CA ASP A 7 3.11 -14.45 0.59
C ASP A 7 3.14 -14.16 2.09
N TYR A 8 2.31 -13.23 2.56
CA TYR A 8 2.27 -12.85 3.97
C TYR A 8 1.88 -14.02 4.90
N GLN A 9 1.15 -15.02 4.37
CA GLN A 9 0.67 -16.16 5.15
C GLN A 9 1.66 -17.33 5.19
N ALA A 10 2.81 -17.24 4.51
CA ALA A 10 3.81 -18.29 4.54
C ALA A 10 4.59 -18.31 5.87
N ASP A 11 4.94 -19.50 6.37
CA ASP A 11 5.68 -19.66 7.63
C ASP A 11 7.03 -18.91 7.64
N ASN A 12 7.66 -18.77 6.47
CA ASN A 12 8.94 -18.07 6.29
C ASN A 12 8.81 -16.67 5.68
N ALA A 13 7.60 -16.07 5.70
CA ALA A 13 7.35 -14.77 5.08
C ALA A 13 8.29 -13.67 5.61
N ALA A 14 8.53 -13.63 6.91
CA ALA A 14 9.39 -12.63 7.53
C ALA A 14 10.84 -12.71 7.04
N GLU A 15 11.40 -13.93 6.93
CA GLU A 15 12.76 -14.15 6.45
C GLU A 15 12.89 -13.74 4.98
N LEU A 16 11.97 -14.19 4.13
CA LEU A 16 11.96 -13.87 2.71
C LEU A 16 11.81 -12.36 2.46
N PHE A 17 10.96 -11.69 3.24
CA PHE A 17 10.74 -10.26 3.13
C PHE A 17 11.98 -9.45 3.55
N ALA A 18 12.59 -9.79 4.70
CA ALA A 18 13.81 -9.14 5.17
C ALA A 18 14.98 -9.33 4.19
N LYS A 19 15.11 -10.53 3.60
CA LYS A 19 16.08 -10.81 2.55
C LYS A 19 15.86 -9.94 1.31
N SER A 20 14.62 -9.82 0.83
CA SER A 20 14.28 -8.96 -0.31
C SER A 20 14.65 -7.49 -0.05
N LEU A 21 14.36 -6.98 1.14
CA LEU A 21 14.74 -5.62 1.54
C LEU A 21 16.26 -5.43 1.54
N HIS A 22 17.01 -6.39 2.06
CA HIS A 22 18.47 -6.32 2.10
C HIS A 22 19.10 -6.36 0.71
N GLU A 23 18.63 -7.27 -0.15
CA GLU A 23 19.21 -7.50 -1.47
C GLU A 23 18.78 -6.47 -2.53
N THR A 24 17.56 -5.93 -2.42
CA THR A 24 16.97 -5.08 -3.47
C THR A 24 16.57 -3.69 -3.01
N GLY A 25 16.50 -3.43 -1.70
CA GLY A 25 15.93 -2.22 -1.12
C GLY A 25 14.40 -2.18 -1.11
N PHE A 26 13.74 -3.22 -1.63
CA PHE A 26 12.28 -3.31 -1.74
C PHE A 26 11.76 -4.66 -1.23
N GLY A 27 10.55 -4.64 -0.68
CA GLY A 27 9.83 -5.84 -0.26
C GLY A 27 8.40 -5.77 -0.78
N VAL A 28 7.93 -6.82 -1.44
CA VAL A 28 6.58 -6.91 -1.98
C VAL A 28 5.82 -8.00 -1.23
N LEU A 29 4.67 -7.66 -0.65
CA LEU A 29 3.78 -8.60 0.05
C LEU A 29 2.48 -8.81 -0.71
N LYS A 30 2.03 -10.06 -0.82
CA LYS A 30 0.68 -10.45 -1.25
C LYS A 30 -0.06 -11.11 -0.08
N ASN A 31 -1.39 -11.19 -0.17
CA ASN A 31 -2.27 -11.76 0.87
C ASN A 31 -2.09 -11.12 2.27
N HIS A 32 -1.79 -9.81 2.29
CA HIS A 32 -1.66 -9.04 3.52
C HIS A 32 -3.00 -8.93 4.27
N PRO A 33 -3.00 -8.67 5.59
CA PRO A 33 -4.23 -8.67 6.39
C PRO A 33 -5.08 -7.41 6.23
N ILE A 34 -4.57 -6.36 5.56
CA ILE A 34 -5.34 -5.16 5.26
C ILE A 34 -6.48 -5.54 4.31
N GLN A 35 -7.71 -5.19 4.69
CA GLN A 35 -8.90 -5.52 3.92
C GLN A 35 -8.88 -4.78 2.58
N LYS A 36 -9.03 -5.53 1.48
CA LYS A 36 -9.05 -4.96 0.12
C LYS A 36 -10.15 -3.91 -0.06
N GLN A 37 -11.34 -4.18 0.50
CA GLN A 37 -12.48 -3.25 0.43
C GLN A 37 -12.16 -1.90 1.07
N LEU A 38 -11.49 -1.90 2.24
CA LEU A 38 -11.09 -0.66 2.90
C LEU A 38 -10.18 0.18 2.01
N VAL A 39 -9.24 -0.46 1.31
CA VAL A 39 -8.36 0.25 0.37
C VAL A 39 -9.18 0.80 -0.79
N GLU A 40 -10.05 -0.01 -1.41
CA GLU A 40 -10.91 0.43 -2.51
C GLU A 40 -11.80 1.62 -2.10
N ASP A 41 -12.38 1.59 -0.90
CA ASP A 41 -13.22 2.66 -0.36
C ASP A 41 -12.43 3.97 -0.18
N ILE A 42 -11.18 3.88 0.33
CA ILE A 42 -10.28 5.02 0.45
C ILE A 42 -10.00 5.62 -0.94
N TYR A 43 -9.71 4.79 -1.95
CA TYR A 43 -9.47 5.28 -3.31
C TYR A 43 -10.69 6.01 -3.88
N THR A 44 -11.88 5.45 -3.74
CA THR A 44 -13.13 6.09 -4.19
C THR A 44 -13.39 7.41 -3.45
N ALA A 45 -13.24 7.42 -2.13
CA ALA A 45 -13.50 8.62 -1.32
C ALA A 45 -12.53 9.76 -1.66
N TRP A 46 -11.23 9.48 -1.78
CA TRP A 46 -10.23 10.49 -2.12
C TRP A 46 -10.37 10.99 -3.56
N GLN A 47 -10.70 10.11 -4.51
CA GLN A 47 -11.00 10.52 -5.89
C GLN A 47 -12.18 11.51 -5.90
N ALA A 48 -13.29 11.16 -5.25
CA ALA A 48 -14.46 12.02 -5.16
C ALA A 48 -14.15 13.38 -4.49
N PHE A 49 -13.35 13.37 -3.42
CA PHE A 49 -12.90 14.60 -2.77
C PHE A 49 -12.08 15.49 -3.71
N PHE A 50 -11.09 14.93 -4.42
CA PHE A 50 -10.26 15.71 -5.34
C PHE A 50 -11.01 16.16 -6.61
N ASP A 51 -12.09 15.49 -6.98
CA ASP A 51 -12.99 15.93 -8.06
C ASP A 51 -13.94 17.05 -7.62
N SER A 52 -14.12 17.28 -6.32
CA SER A 52 -14.96 18.34 -5.75
C SER A 52 -14.22 19.67 -5.57
N GLU A 53 -14.96 20.76 -5.36
CA GLU A 53 -14.41 22.07 -4.96
C GLU A 53 -14.04 22.10 -3.46
N ASP A 54 -14.59 21.19 -2.64
CA ASP A 54 -14.34 21.10 -1.20
C ASP A 54 -12.84 20.97 -0.89
N LYS A 55 -12.05 20.44 -1.82
CA LYS A 55 -10.58 20.36 -1.70
C LYS A 55 -9.92 21.71 -1.39
N PHE A 56 -10.48 22.82 -1.87
CA PHE A 56 -9.92 24.16 -1.67
C PHE A 56 -10.11 24.68 -0.24
N ASP A 57 -11.08 24.15 0.49
CA ASP A 57 -11.29 24.48 1.90
C ASP A 57 -10.18 23.94 2.81
N TYR A 58 -9.41 22.95 2.33
CA TYR A 58 -8.33 22.29 3.07
C TYR A 58 -6.93 22.68 2.55
N THR A 59 -6.79 23.88 1.99
CA THR A 59 -5.49 24.37 1.48
C THR A 59 -4.45 24.47 2.61
N TYR A 60 -3.30 23.83 2.43
CA TYR A 60 -2.20 23.87 3.40
C TYR A 60 -1.55 25.25 3.43
N ASN A 61 -1.39 25.84 4.63
CA ASN A 61 -0.76 27.14 4.90
C ASN A 61 -1.37 28.32 4.15
N LYS A 62 -2.60 28.66 4.52
CA LYS A 62 -3.32 29.83 4.01
C LYS A 62 -2.73 31.16 4.49
#